data_AF-A0A7K3CY54-F1
#
_entry.id   AF-A0A7K3CY54-F1
#
_cell.length_a   1.000
_cell.length_b   1.000
_cell.length_c   1.000
_cell.angle_alpha   90.00
_cell.angle_beta   90.00
_cell.angle_gamma   90.00
#
_symmetry.space_group_name_H-M   'P 1'
#
loop_
_entity.id
_entity.type
_entity.pdbx_description
1 polymer ?
#
loop_
_entity_poly.entity_id
_entity_poly.type
_entity_poly.pdbx_seq_one_letter_code
_entity_poly.pdbx_strand_id
1 'polypeptide(L)'
;DIDWRRWFPADPTPRTVDLPTYAFQHQHYWLEEPAGTTGDAADLGMVSAGHPLLGACVELAEADSYLLTGRLSRTAPPWLAEHGVAGTALVPGAAIVEWVLRAAD
;
A
#
# COMPACT_ATOMS: atom_id res chain seq x y z
N ASP A 1 16.17 39.91 -21.76
CA ASP A 1 15.10 39.59 -22.71
C ASP A 1 15.68 39.59 -24.11
N ILE A 2 15.39 38.58 -24.94
CA ILE A 2 15.97 38.44 -26.29
C ILE A 2 14.82 38.42 -27.30
N ASP A 3 14.80 39.38 -28.21
CA ASP A 3 13.79 39.49 -29.27
C ASP A 3 14.14 38.61 -30.48
N TRP A 4 13.82 37.32 -30.38
CA TRP A 4 14.07 36.32 -31.44
C TRP A 4 13.37 36.63 -32.77
N ARG A 5 12.34 37.49 -32.81
CA ARG A 5 11.54 37.74 -34.01
C ARG A 5 12.33 38.39 -35.15
N ARG A 6 13.36 39.18 -34.83
CA ARG A 6 14.20 39.88 -35.83
C ARG A 6 14.96 38.94 -36.77
N TRP A 7 15.21 37.71 -36.34
CA TRP A 7 15.93 36.71 -37.12
C TRP A 7 15.01 35.82 -37.97
N PHE A 8 13.68 35.98 -37.85
CA PHE A 8 12.69 35.28 -38.65
C PHE A 8 11.78 36.27 -39.41
N PRO A 9 12.31 37.09 -40.35
CA PRO A 9 11.55 38.14 -41.04
C PRO A 9 10.59 37.62 -42.13
N ALA A 10 10.32 36.31 -42.20
CA ALA A 10 9.62 35.68 -43.31
C ALA A 10 8.09 35.86 -43.28
N ASP A 11 7.50 35.99 -44.47
CA ASP A 11 6.07 35.88 -44.75
C ASP A 11 5.82 34.67 -45.68
N PRO A 12 5.11 33.62 -45.23
CA PRO A 12 4.39 33.52 -43.96
C PRO A 12 5.31 33.24 -42.76
N THR A 13 4.81 33.61 -41.57
CA THR A 13 5.49 33.34 -40.29
C THR A 13 5.78 31.84 -40.12
N PRO A 14 6.97 31.46 -39.61
CA PRO A 14 7.28 30.06 -39.33
C PRO A 14 6.26 29.42 -38.39
N ARG A 15 5.86 28.18 -38.69
CA ARG A 15 4.95 27.42 -37.83
C ARG A 15 5.65 26.93 -36.57
N THR A 16 4.95 26.97 -35.44
CA THR A 16 5.39 26.31 -34.20
C THR A 16 5.18 24.81 -34.31
N VAL A 17 6.04 24.04 -33.65
CA VAL A 17 5.96 22.58 -33.60
C VAL A 17 6.08 22.13 -32.15
N ASP A 18 5.46 20.99 -31.84
CA ASP A 18 5.62 20.38 -30.54
C ASP A 18 7.06 19.88 -30.37
N LEU A 19 7.62 20.19 -29.21
CA LEU A 19 8.94 19.72 -28.80
C LEU A 19 8.77 18.70 -27.67
N PRO A 20 9.74 17.79 -27.50
CA PRO A 20 9.79 16.95 -26.30
C PRO A 20 9.65 17.81 -25.05
N THR A 21 8.89 17.30 -24.07
CA THR A 21 8.72 17.99 -22.80
C THR A 21 10.05 18.06 -22.05
N TYR A 22 10.16 19.02 -21.14
CA TYR A 22 11.33 19.17 -20.28
C TYR A 22 11.61 17.86 -19.53
N ALA A 23 12.88 17.43 -19.52
CA ALA A 23 13.31 16.26 -18.78
C ALA A 23 13.39 16.60 -17.27
N PHE A 24 12.26 16.51 -16.58
CA PHE A 24 12.22 16.68 -15.13
C PHE A 24 13.14 15.68 -14.44
N GLN A 25 13.79 16.12 -13.36
CA GLN A 25 14.51 15.21 -12.48
C GLN A 25 13.49 14.42 -11.65
N HIS A 26 13.36 13.13 -11.93
CA HIS A 26 12.42 12.28 -11.22
C HIS A 26 13.05 11.79 -9.91
N GLN A 27 12.52 12.27 -8.78
CA GLN A 27 12.87 11.78 -7.44
C GLN A 27 11.59 11.37 -6.71
N HIS A 28 11.68 10.28 -5.96
CA HIS A 28 10.57 9.76 -5.16
C HIS A 28 10.47 10.57 -3.86
N TYR A 29 9.38 11.31 -3.71
CA TYR A 29 9.08 12.12 -2.52
C TYR A 29 7.81 11.59 -1.86
N TRP A 30 7.87 10.34 -1.40
CA TRP A 30 6.80 9.67 -0.69
C TRP A 30 7.30 9.18 0.67
N LEU A 31 6.39 9.04 1.64
CA LEU A 31 6.72 8.44 2.93
C LEU A 31 7.05 6.96 2.73
N GLU A 32 8.21 6.53 3.22
CA GLU A 32 8.62 5.13 3.20
C GLU A 32 8.13 4.45 4.49
N GLU A 33 7.39 3.33 4.35
CA GLU A 33 7.03 2.50 5.51
C GLU A 33 8.28 1.76 6.02
N PRO A 34 8.55 1.76 7.33
CA PRO A 34 9.57 0.90 7.92
C PRO A 34 9.32 -0.57 7.56
N ALA A 35 10.37 -1.27 7.13
CA ALA A 35 10.24 -2.69 6.79
C ALA A 35 9.76 -3.49 8.02
N GLY A 36 8.57 -4.08 7.91
CA GLY A 36 8.00 -4.94 8.95
C GLY A 36 6.92 -4.29 9.83
N THR A 37 6.60 -3.01 9.67
CA THR A 37 5.38 -2.46 10.26
C THR A 37 4.18 -2.80 9.40
N THR A 38 3.35 -3.75 9.84
CA THR A 38 1.93 -3.73 9.46
C THR A 38 1.34 -2.49 10.11
N GLY A 39 0.84 -1.54 9.31
CA GLY A 39 0.26 -0.30 9.83
C GLY A 39 -0.74 -0.58 10.95
N ASP A 40 -0.70 0.22 12.01
CA ASP A 40 -1.64 0.08 13.12
C ASP A 40 -3.03 0.44 12.60
N ALA A 41 -4.03 -0.38 12.90
CA ALA A 41 -5.42 -0.07 12.60
C ALA A 41 -5.84 1.28 13.21
N ALA A 42 -5.25 1.65 14.36
CA ALA A 42 -5.47 2.94 14.99
C ALA A 42 -5.07 4.12 14.08
N ASP A 43 -4.00 3.99 13.29
CA ASP A 43 -3.54 5.05 12.37
C ASP A 43 -4.54 5.30 11.23
N LEU A 44 -5.39 4.30 10.94
CA LEU A 44 -6.45 4.36 9.95
C LEU A 44 -7.82 4.72 10.57
N GLY A 45 -7.84 5.10 11.86
CA GLY A 45 -9.07 5.40 12.59
C GLY A 45 -9.93 4.18 12.91
N MET A 46 -9.38 2.98 12.79
CA MET A 46 -10.05 1.73 13.13
C MET A 46 -9.68 1.28 14.55
N VAL A 47 -10.55 0.49 15.18
CA VAL A 47 -10.25 -0.09 16.49
C VAL A 47 -9.25 -1.22 16.32
N SER A 48 -8.14 -1.17 17.07
CA SER A 48 -7.15 -2.25 17.07
C SER A 48 -7.75 -3.53 17.61
N ALA A 49 -7.52 -4.65 16.92
CA ALA A 49 -7.89 -5.96 17.42
C ALA A 49 -6.87 -6.51 18.44
N GLY A 50 -5.76 -5.82 18.70
CA GLY A 50 -4.77 -6.25 19.70
C GLY A 50 -4.11 -7.59 19.39
N HIS A 51 -3.99 -7.93 18.10
CA HIS A 51 -3.57 -9.25 17.65
C HIS A 51 -2.53 -9.15 16.51
N PRO A 52 -1.44 -9.94 16.52
CA PRO A 52 -0.33 -9.76 15.57
C PRO A 52 -0.69 -9.90 14.09
N LEU A 53 -1.69 -10.73 13.76
CA LEU A 53 -2.15 -10.96 12.38
C LEU A 53 -3.52 -10.35 12.06
N LEU A 54 -4.25 -9.89 13.07
CA LEU A 54 -5.57 -9.29 12.93
C LEU A 54 -5.41 -7.86 13.44
N GLY A 55 -5.31 -6.91 12.52
CA GLY A 55 -4.99 -5.53 12.83
C GLY A 55 -6.19 -4.75 13.36
N ALA A 56 -7.36 -4.93 12.73
CA ALA A 56 -8.55 -4.14 13.04
C ALA A 56 -9.75 -5.00 13.41
N CYS A 57 -10.60 -4.47 14.29
CA CYS A 57 -11.92 -5.00 14.61
C CYS A 57 -12.98 -3.92 14.38
N VAL A 58 -14.09 -4.27 13.73
CA VAL A 58 -15.20 -3.35 13.48
C VAL A 58 -16.49 -4.03 13.91
N GLU A 59 -17.23 -3.39 14.82
CA GLU A 59 -18.59 -3.81 15.18
C GLU A 59 -19.54 -3.47 14.03
N LEU A 60 -20.29 -4.47 13.56
CA LEU A 60 -21.29 -4.30 12.49
C LEU A 60 -22.64 -3.95 13.11
N ALA A 61 -23.23 -2.85 12.65
CA ALA A 61 -24.42 -2.25 13.26
C ALA A 61 -25.68 -3.14 13.28
N GLU A 62 -25.77 -4.16 12.44
CA GLU A 62 -27.03 -4.87 12.15
C GLU A 62 -27.17 -6.23 12.84
N ALA A 63 -26.08 -6.81 13.38
CA ALA A 63 -26.06 -8.26 13.66
C ALA A 63 -25.29 -8.71 14.90
N ASP A 64 -25.05 -7.86 15.90
CA ASP A 64 -24.22 -8.20 17.08
C ASP A 64 -22.95 -8.97 16.68
N SER A 65 -22.28 -8.49 15.63
CA SER A 65 -21.21 -9.22 14.95
C SER A 65 -20.03 -8.31 14.71
N TYR A 66 -18.85 -8.92 14.63
CA TYR A 66 -17.59 -8.22 14.47
C TYR A 66 -16.89 -8.67 13.19
N LEU A 67 -16.34 -7.70 12.47
CA LEU A 67 -15.45 -7.93 11.34
C LEU A 67 -14.00 -7.71 11.82
N LEU A 68 -13.21 -8.79 11.83
CA LEU A 68 -11.78 -8.72 12.07
C LEU A 68 -11.04 -8.72 10.72
N THR A 69 -10.09 -7.81 10.54
CA THR A 69 -9.29 -7.71 9.30
C THR A 69 -7.81 -7.71 9.61
N GLY A 70 -7.02 -8.19 8.67
CA GLY A 70 -5.57 -8.32 8.80
C GLY A 70 -4.90 -8.55 7.45
N ARG A 71 -3.57 -8.56 7.44
CA ARG A 71 -2.77 -8.77 6.24
C ARG A 71 -1.84 -9.97 6.43
N LEU A 72 -1.89 -10.89 5.48
CA LEU A 72 -0.95 -12.00 5.40
C LEU A 72 0.13 -11.68 4.37
N SER A 73 1.40 -11.80 4.76
CA SER A 73 2.54 -11.56 3.88
C SER A 73 3.57 -12.68 4.03
N ARG A 74 4.24 -13.01 2.93
CA ARG A 74 5.41 -13.90 2.97
C ARG A 74 6.62 -13.24 3.63
N THR A 75 6.62 -11.91 3.73
CA THR A 75 7.72 -11.15 4.32
C THR A 75 7.52 -10.87 5.81
N ALA A 76 6.28 -10.98 6.32
CA ALA A 76 5.96 -10.72 7.71
C ALA A 76 4.63 -11.40 8.12
N PRO A 77 4.59 -12.08 9.27
CA PRO A 77 5.74 -12.50 10.07
C PRO A 77 6.55 -13.60 9.35
N PRO A 78 7.88 -13.71 9.58
CA PRO A 78 8.75 -14.61 8.81
C PRO A 78 8.30 -16.09 8.80
N TRP A 79 7.76 -16.56 9.93
CA TRP A 79 7.30 -17.94 10.09
C TRP A 79 6.17 -18.32 9.13
N LEU A 80 5.40 -17.35 8.62
CA LEU A 80 4.31 -17.63 7.69
C LEU A 80 4.83 -18.15 6.34
N ALA A 81 6.03 -17.75 5.94
CA ALA A 81 6.70 -18.29 4.76
C ALA A 81 7.41 -19.63 5.02
N GLU A 82 7.66 -19.97 6.29
CA GLU A 82 8.34 -21.21 6.70
C GLU A 82 7.37 -22.41 6.75
N HIS A 83 6.07 -22.17 6.91
CA HIS A 83 5.07 -23.25 6.89
C HIS A 83 4.72 -23.67 5.46
N GLY A 84 5.45 -24.67 4.94
CA GLY A 84 5.24 -25.23 3.61
C GLY A 84 4.66 -26.65 3.62
N VAL A 85 3.69 -26.92 2.74
CA VAL A 85 3.21 -28.28 2.43
C VAL A 85 3.42 -28.52 0.94
N ALA A 86 4.15 -29.58 0.59
CA ALA A 86 4.50 -29.90 -0.80
C ALA A 86 5.10 -28.69 -1.56
N GLY A 87 5.95 -27.90 -0.89
CA GLY A 87 6.60 -26.72 -1.47
C GLY A 87 5.72 -25.46 -1.59
N THR A 88 4.46 -25.52 -1.15
CA THR A 88 3.53 -24.38 -1.15
C THR A 88 3.43 -23.79 0.24
N ALA A 89 3.67 -22.49 0.38
CA ALA A 89 3.46 -21.79 1.65
C ALA A 89 1.96 -21.75 1.99
N LEU A 90 1.60 -22.19 3.19
CA LEU A 90 0.24 -22.25 3.67
C LEU A 90 0.15 -21.63 5.07
N VAL A 91 -1.03 -21.11 5.41
CA VAL A 91 -1.31 -20.71 6.79
C VAL A 91 -1.50 -22.00 7.61
N PRO A 92 -0.77 -22.18 8.73
CA PRO A 92 -0.98 -23.33 9.61
C PRO A 92 -2.40 -23.34 10.16
N GLY A 93 -3.01 -24.52 10.29
CA GLY A 93 -4.32 -24.66 10.91
C GLY A 93 -4.38 -24.12 12.35
N ALA A 94 -3.27 -24.20 13.09
CA ALA A 94 -3.16 -23.61 14.42
C ALA A 94 -3.35 -22.08 14.45
N ALA A 95 -2.89 -21.38 13.41
CA ALA A 95 -3.10 -19.93 13.30
C ALA A 95 -4.59 -19.60 13.06
N ILE A 96 -5.28 -20.43 12.27
CA ILE A 96 -6.72 -20.26 12.04
C ILE A 96 -7.50 -20.47 13.35
N VAL A 97 -7.13 -21.48 14.14
CA VAL A 97 -7.75 -21.72 15.46
C VAL A 97 -7.51 -20.53 16.40
N GLU A 98 -6.31 -19.98 16.41
CA GLU A 98 -5.98 -18.79 17.18
C GLU A 98 -6.80 -17.56 16.75
N TRP A 99 -7.04 -17.37 15.46
CA TRP A 99 -7.95 -16.31 14.99
C TRP A 99 -9.40 -16.51 15.46
N VAL A 100 -9.87 -17.75 15.49
CA VAL A 100 -11.22 -18.08 15.99
C VAL A 100 -11.30 -17.80 17.50
N LEU A 101 -10.26 -18.13 18.27
CA LEU A 101 -10.19 -17.78 19.69
C LEU A 101 -10.24 -16.26 19.87
N ARG A 102 -9.43 -15.50 19.10
CA ARG A 102 -9.46 -14.05 19.18
C ARG A 102 -10.83 -13.46 18.82
N ALA A 103 -11.54 -14.05 17.86
CA ALA A 103 -12.88 -13.61 17.49
C ALA A 103 -13.95 -13.94 18.56
N ALA A 104 -13.67 -14.85 19.49
CA ALA A 104 -14.55 -15.24 20.57
C ALA A 104 -14.29 -14.48 21.89
N ASP A 105 -13.14 -13.79 22.00
CA ASP A 105 -12.74 -12.92 23.13
C ASP A 105 -13.38 -11.52 23.06
#